data_AF-A0A6I1HN18-F1
#
_entry.id   AF-A0A6I1HN18-F1
#
_cell.length_a   1.000
_cell.length_b   1.000
_cell.length_c   1.000
_cell.angle_alpha   90.00
_cell.angle_beta   90.00
_cell.angle_gamma   90.00
#
_symmetry.space_group_name_H-M   'P 1'
#
loop_
_entity.id
_entity.type
_entity.pdbx_description
1 polymer ?
#
loop_
_entity_poly.entity_id
_entity_poly.type
_entity_poly.pdbx_seq_one_letter_code
_entity_poly.pdbx_strand_id
1 'polypeptide(L)'
;MLKRLSNMSMPERHLCEIFIRWGVLATVGSDDDACVSSEQFETLQRLQASDSGSMDPLQLFHSDHEFLLSKLTGLLLTNERRRDAAGYEVLTQLLPRILQKVATNQPATSLGRIALPGQGMDVLSRDSDVLCAIETQVSRFLQSSLQRDRTSTLARSANYMGAKTLLCPAILAVVESYHPHDGVILDLMCGSGATAGAFSQRWKVYAADAQSFCRHLALIQGGGMTAARAKEIVTEVVELAKPNFSRIYEIVGKDIEKEERFLMSELSEADRQEFISWASNYPRVNTERFNQDHTLMREIELRRNNSHTLPPMLFTSYYANLFFGIRQSAEIDCLRTAIDQLESTDEQKWALGALICAVSTCADNYGGHFAQPRFDSSSPEKLHGKVTQTISRRTMSITQEFSARLVSLAAESEQVVHTVEQLDGPWQHSLEEAKTLLEGRQVTVYLDPPYTRDEYSRYYHVLETLVRYDYPVVSGKASIPVKGSDGRFASEFFTRTSTSVEDTIAKVISSCLENQWSCLWSYSSTGGANISSVIERLGALAKHVDIYKAKYSYKPQGKRKASEQQLSTSLVQGELPGFDIPAPVKTSGNALAPVDEYMIMIRP
;
A
#
# COMPACT_ATOMS: atom_id res chain seq x y z
N MET A 1 -2.85 -29.74 -3.95
CA MET A 1 -2.86 -28.26 -3.86
C MET A 1 -2.43 -27.65 -5.18
N LEU A 2 -1.20 -27.91 -5.63
CA LEU A 2 -0.70 -27.48 -6.93
C LEU A 2 -0.42 -28.68 -7.84
N LYS A 3 -0.66 -28.53 -9.15
CA LYS A 3 -0.17 -29.46 -10.18
C LYS A 3 1.01 -28.81 -10.90
N ARG A 4 2.17 -29.50 -10.96
CA ARG A 4 3.32 -29.11 -11.79
C ARG A 4 3.05 -29.51 -13.23
N LEU A 5 3.26 -28.60 -14.19
CA LEU A 5 3.00 -28.87 -15.61
C LEU A 5 3.84 -30.05 -16.15
N SER A 6 5.06 -30.20 -15.65
CA SER A 6 5.96 -31.32 -16.00
C SER A 6 5.47 -32.70 -15.54
N ASN A 7 4.58 -32.75 -14.54
CA ASN A 7 4.03 -33.99 -14.00
C ASN A 7 2.67 -34.37 -14.61
N MET A 8 2.08 -33.52 -15.45
CA MET A 8 0.78 -33.78 -16.08
C MET A 8 0.91 -34.74 -17.26
N SER A 9 -0.15 -35.51 -17.54
CA SER A 9 -0.24 -36.27 -18.79
C SER A 9 -0.28 -35.33 -20.00
N MET A 10 0.13 -35.80 -21.19
CA MET A 10 0.12 -34.98 -22.42
C MET A 10 -1.24 -34.30 -22.70
N PRO A 11 -2.41 -34.99 -22.57
CA PRO A 11 -3.71 -34.35 -22.76
C PRO A 11 -4.04 -33.30 -21.70
N GLU A 12 -3.74 -33.57 -20.42
CA GLU A 12 -3.95 -32.61 -19.34
C GLU A 12 -3.09 -31.36 -19.53
N ARG A 13 -1.82 -31.55 -19.89
CA ARG A 13 -0.87 -30.46 -20.14
C ARG A 13 -1.35 -29.58 -21.29
N HIS A 14 -1.75 -30.19 -22.41
CA HIS A 14 -2.27 -29.45 -23.55
C HIS A 14 -3.51 -28.62 -23.18
N LEU A 15 -4.44 -29.20 -22.44
CA LEU A 15 -5.63 -28.50 -21.97
C LEU A 15 -5.26 -27.35 -21.01
N CYS A 16 -4.33 -27.58 -20.09
CA CYS A 16 -3.85 -26.57 -19.17
C CYS A 16 -3.18 -25.39 -19.92
N GLU A 17 -2.34 -25.68 -20.91
CA GLU A 17 -1.68 -24.68 -21.76
C GLU A 17 -2.71 -23.81 -22.51
N ILE A 18 -3.83 -24.40 -22.95
CA ILE A 18 -4.93 -23.64 -23.55
C ILE A 18 -5.54 -22.68 -22.50
N PHE A 19 -5.93 -23.16 -21.31
CA PHE A 19 -6.49 -22.29 -20.27
C PHE A 19 -5.55 -21.14 -19.86
N ILE A 20 -4.25 -21.41 -19.81
CA ILE A 20 -3.22 -20.40 -19.52
C ILE A 20 -3.14 -19.38 -20.66
N ARG A 21 -3.13 -19.84 -21.91
CA ARG A 21 -3.11 -18.97 -23.10
C ARG A 21 -4.31 -18.02 -23.15
N TRP A 22 -5.48 -18.49 -22.72
CA TRP A 22 -6.71 -17.71 -22.64
C TRP A 22 -6.83 -16.87 -21.36
N GLY A 23 -5.80 -16.86 -20.50
CA GLY A 23 -5.79 -16.06 -19.26
C GLY A 23 -6.78 -16.54 -18.20
N VAL A 24 -7.28 -17.76 -18.31
CA VAL A 24 -8.25 -18.36 -17.38
C VAL A 24 -7.56 -18.99 -16.17
N LEU A 25 -6.35 -19.52 -16.38
CA LEU A 25 -5.50 -20.02 -15.31
C LEU A 25 -4.23 -19.18 -15.15
N ALA A 26 -3.86 -18.93 -13.90
CA ALA A 26 -2.58 -18.36 -13.53
C ALA A 26 -1.53 -19.46 -13.32
N THR A 27 -0.28 -19.16 -13.70
CA THR A 27 0.90 -19.98 -13.42
C THR A 27 1.86 -19.25 -12.51
N VAL A 28 2.43 -19.98 -11.53
CA VAL A 28 3.57 -19.54 -10.72
C VAL A 28 4.82 -20.33 -11.12
N GLY A 29 5.96 -19.66 -11.27
CA GLY A 29 7.24 -20.29 -11.64
C GLY A 29 7.70 -20.02 -13.08
N SER A 30 8.66 -20.82 -13.55
CA SER A 30 9.19 -20.80 -14.91
C SER A 30 8.62 -21.95 -15.76
N ASP A 31 8.74 -21.92 -17.08
CA ASP A 31 8.03 -22.84 -17.99
C ASP A 31 8.03 -24.33 -17.57
N ASP A 32 9.18 -24.90 -17.19
CA ASP A 32 9.28 -26.31 -16.80
C ASP A 32 8.91 -26.59 -15.32
N ASP A 33 8.99 -25.56 -14.45
CA ASP A 33 8.64 -25.60 -13.03
C ASP A 33 7.27 -24.96 -12.73
N ALA A 34 6.51 -24.61 -13.78
CA ALA A 34 5.28 -23.89 -13.66
C ALA A 34 4.24 -24.74 -12.93
N CYS A 35 3.57 -24.11 -11.97
CA CYS A 35 2.51 -24.71 -11.18
C CYS A 35 1.20 -23.97 -11.38
N VAL A 36 0.09 -24.73 -11.41
CA VAL A 36 -1.29 -24.21 -11.38
C VAL A 36 -2.02 -24.76 -10.17
N SER A 37 -3.09 -24.08 -9.75
CA SER A 37 -4.01 -24.63 -8.74
C SER A 37 -4.64 -25.93 -9.25
N SER A 38 -4.52 -27.01 -8.46
CA SER A 38 -5.18 -28.28 -8.75
C SER A 38 -6.71 -28.10 -8.79
N GLU A 39 -7.26 -27.33 -7.84
CA GLU A 39 -8.70 -27.12 -7.67
C GLU A 39 -9.30 -26.34 -8.85
N GLN A 40 -8.65 -25.25 -9.28
CA GLN A 40 -9.11 -24.48 -10.43
C GLN A 40 -9.03 -25.30 -11.72
N PHE A 41 -7.94 -26.08 -11.91
CA PHE A 41 -7.80 -26.95 -13.08
C PHE A 41 -8.86 -28.05 -13.12
N GLU A 42 -9.10 -28.75 -12.00
CA GLU A 42 -10.12 -29.80 -11.91
C GLU A 42 -11.55 -29.24 -12.06
N THR A 43 -11.79 -28.02 -11.57
CA THR A 43 -13.07 -27.32 -11.78
C THR A 43 -13.30 -27.04 -13.25
N LEU A 44 -12.28 -26.54 -13.95
CA LEU A 44 -12.34 -26.32 -15.40
C LEU A 44 -12.55 -27.61 -16.19
N GLN A 45 -11.84 -28.69 -15.83
CA GLN A 45 -12.07 -30.00 -16.44
C GLN A 45 -13.52 -30.47 -16.28
N ARG A 46 -14.12 -30.29 -15.09
CA ARG A 46 -15.53 -30.64 -14.85
C ARG A 46 -16.51 -29.78 -15.66
N LEU A 47 -16.24 -28.48 -15.79
CA LEU A 47 -17.06 -27.57 -16.60
C LEU A 47 -17.04 -27.93 -18.09
N GLN A 48 -15.93 -28.51 -18.58
CA GLN A 48 -15.83 -29.02 -19.95
C GLN A 48 -16.37 -30.45 -20.11
N ALA A 49 -16.24 -31.30 -19.08
CA ALA A 49 -16.63 -32.71 -19.13
C ALA A 49 -18.12 -32.99 -18.86
N SER A 50 -18.93 -31.99 -18.52
CA SER A 50 -20.39 -32.12 -18.43
C SER A 50 -20.99 -32.37 -19.81
N ASP A 51 -20.86 -33.60 -20.30
CA ASP A 51 -21.05 -34.00 -21.68
C ASP A 51 -21.83 -35.33 -21.75
N SER A 52 -23.12 -35.26 -22.08
CA SER A 52 -23.91 -36.37 -22.67
C SER A 52 -25.32 -35.92 -23.09
N GLY A 53 -25.50 -34.78 -23.77
CA GLY A 53 -26.82 -34.45 -24.31
C GLY A 53 -27.07 -33.01 -24.82
N SER A 54 -27.24 -32.93 -26.14
CA SER A 54 -28.18 -32.06 -26.88
C SER A 54 -27.86 -30.61 -27.27
N MET A 55 -26.60 -30.15 -27.26
CA MET A 55 -26.24 -28.95 -28.05
C MET A 55 -24.87 -29.17 -28.66
N ASP A 56 -24.79 -29.10 -30.00
CA ASP A 56 -23.52 -29.07 -30.71
C ASP A 56 -22.78 -27.77 -30.35
N PRO A 57 -21.61 -27.82 -29.67
CA PRO A 57 -20.87 -26.62 -29.30
C PRO A 57 -20.50 -25.75 -30.51
N LEU A 58 -20.42 -26.34 -31.71
CA LEU A 58 -20.17 -25.65 -32.99
C LEU A 58 -21.36 -24.79 -33.47
N GLN A 59 -22.54 -24.88 -32.83
CA GLN A 59 -23.68 -24.01 -33.13
C GLN A 59 -23.69 -22.71 -32.29
N LEU A 60 -22.85 -22.61 -31.26
CA LEU A 60 -22.71 -21.38 -30.46
C LEU A 60 -21.57 -20.48 -30.97
N PHE A 61 -20.53 -21.05 -31.56
CA PHE A 61 -19.25 -20.39 -31.84
C PHE A 61 -18.68 -20.93 -33.16
N HIS A 62 -18.38 -20.04 -34.11
CA HIS A 62 -18.02 -20.37 -35.50
C HIS A 62 -16.57 -19.97 -35.87
N SER A 63 -15.76 -19.49 -34.93
CA SER A 63 -14.44 -18.90 -35.21
C SER A 63 -13.29 -19.48 -34.36
N ASP A 64 -12.07 -19.41 -34.91
CA ASP A 64 -10.81 -19.75 -34.21
C ASP A 64 -10.47 -18.78 -33.04
N HIS A 65 -11.30 -17.76 -32.83
CA HIS A 65 -11.18 -16.74 -31.79
C HIS A 65 -12.11 -16.99 -30.60
N GLU A 66 -12.69 -18.19 -30.49
CA GLU A 66 -13.62 -18.55 -29.43
C GLU A 66 -13.08 -19.71 -28.58
N PHE A 67 -13.33 -19.63 -27.27
CA PHE A 67 -12.92 -20.64 -26.31
C PHE A 67 -14.04 -20.98 -25.34
N LEU A 68 -14.43 -22.25 -25.30
CA LEU A 68 -15.50 -22.74 -24.45
C LEU A 68 -15.02 -22.98 -23.01
N LEU A 69 -15.64 -22.26 -22.07
CA LEU A 69 -15.44 -22.46 -20.63
C LEU A 69 -16.41 -23.49 -20.06
N SER A 70 -17.66 -23.49 -20.56
CA SER A 70 -18.72 -24.42 -20.19
C SER A 70 -19.68 -24.63 -21.37
N LYS A 71 -20.72 -25.47 -21.21
CA LYS A 71 -21.75 -25.72 -22.22
C LYS A 71 -22.43 -24.44 -22.74
N LEU A 72 -22.65 -23.47 -21.85
CA LEU A 72 -23.42 -22.27 -22.15
C LEU A 72 -22.58 -21.00 -22.19
N THR A 73 -21.28 -21.09 -21.86
CA THR A 73 -20.43 -19.90 -21.69
C THR A 73 -19.08 -20.08 -22.38
N GLY A 74 -18.70 -19.09 -23.18
CA GLY A 74 -17.42 -19.04 -23.88
C GLY A 74 -16.78 -17.65 -23.79
N LEU A 75 -15.53 -17.59 -24.20
CA LEU A 75 -14.72 -16.39 -24.35
C LEU A 75 -14.50 -16.11 -25.83
N LEU A 76 -14.68 -14.85 -26.23
CA LEU A 76 -14.39 -14.35 -27.56
C LEU A 76 -13.22 -13.39 -27.48
N LEU A 77 -12.15 -13.66 -28.22
CA LEU A 77 -11.05 -12.72 -28.40
C LEU A 77 -11.49 -11.59 -29.34
N THR A 78 -11.31 -10.34 -28.93
CA THR A 78 -11.68 -9.16 -29.72
C THR A 78 -10.42 -8.39 -30.14
N ASN A 79 -10.49 -7.75 -31.30
CA ASN A 79 -9.41 -6.87 -31.79
C ASN A 79 -9.41 -5.49 -31.09
N GLU A 80 -10.34 -5.24 -30.17
CA GLU A 80 -10.45 -3.99 -29.43
C GLU A 80 -9.51 -4.02 -28.22
N ARG A 81 -8.39 -3.30 -28.29
CA ARG A 81 -7.63 -2.94 -27.09
C ARG A 81 -8.42 -1.96 -26.26
N ARG A 82 -8.97 -2.43 -25.13
CA ARG A 82 -9.59 -1.58 -24.10
C ARG A 82 -8.52 -1.08 -23.14
N ARG A 83 -8.83 -0.10 -22.28
CA ARG A 83 -7.84 0.44 -21.31
C ARG A 83 -7.23 -0.70 -20.50
N ASP A 84 -5.94 -0.94 -20.70
CA ASP A 84 -5.13 -1.81 -19.85
C ASP A 84 -4.77 -1.06 -18.57
N ALA A 85 -5.14 -1.64 -17.44
CA ALA A 85 -4.74 -1.19 -16.11
C ALA A 85 -4.39 -2.41 -15.26
N ALA A 86 -3.62 -2.19 -14.19
CA ALA A 86 -3.11 -3.27 -13.35
C ALA A 86 -4.27 -4.08 -12.74
N GLY A 87 -4.19 -5.41 -12.86
CA GLY A 87 -5.12 -6.32 -12.18
C GLY A 87 -6.37 -6.72 -12.96
N TYR A 88 -6.59 -6.18 -14.16
CA TYR A 88 -7.72 -6.57 -15.01
C TYR A 88 -7.63 -8.03 -15.46
N GLU A 89 -6.43 -8.63 -15.41
CA GLU A 89 -6.19 -10.06 -15.66
C GLU A 89 -7.05 -10.97 -14.77
N VAL A 90 -7.35 -10.53 -13.55
CA VAL A 90 -8.07 -11.32 -12.55
C VAL A 90 -9.53 -11.56 -12.92
N LEU A 91 -10.16 -10.67 -13.68
CA LEU A 91 -11.58 -10.83 -14.07
C LEU A 91 -11.82 -12.11 -14.88
N THR A 92 -10.94 -12.40 -15.85
CA THR A 92 -11.01 -13.65 -16.64
C THR A 92 -10.72 -14.88 -15.77
N GLN A 93 -9.77 -14.77 -14.85
CA GLN A 93 -9.38 -15.87 -13.95
C GLN A 93 -10.46 -16.21 -12.91
N LEU A 94 -11.38 -15.28 -12.63
CA LEU A 94 -12.52 -15.49 -11.73
C LEU A 94 -13.70 -16.21 -12.39
N LEU A 95 -13.77 -16.25 -13.72
CA LEU A 95 -14.91 -16.83 -14.45
C LEU A 95 -15.21 -18.28 -14.06
N PRO A 96 -14.23 -19.20 -13.92
CA PRO A 96 -14.53 -20.59 -13.56
C PRO A 96 -15.21 -20.68 -12.18
N ARG A 97 -14.84 -19.79 -11.27
CA ARG A 97 -15.42 -19.72 -9.92
C ARG A 97 -16.84 -19.17 -9.95
N ILE A 98 -17.10 -18.14 -10.76
CA ILE A 98 -18.44 -17.59 -10.98
C ILE A 98 -19.36 -18.66 -11.57
N LEU A 99 -18.90 -19.35 -12.62
CA LEU A 99 -19.62 -20.44 -13.27
C LEU A 99 -19.95 -21.56 -12.28
N GLN A 100 -18.97 -22.01 -11.49
CA GLN A 100 -19.18 -23.05 -10.49
C GLN A 100 -20.24 -22.67 -9.44
N LYS A 101 -20.36 -21.39 -9.10
CA LYS A 101 -21.29 -20.90 -8.07
C LYS A 101 -22.70 -20.65 -8.59
N VAL A 102 -22.83 -20.16 -9.82
CA VAL A 102 -24.07 -19.55 -10.30
C VAL A 102 -24.67 -20.26 -11.50
N ALA A 103 -23.90 -21.06 -12.26
CA ALA A 103 -24.43 -21.70 -13.46
C ALA A 103 -25.60 -22.63 -13.14
N THR A 104 -26.74 -22.37 -13.77
CA THR A 104 -27.97 -23.16 -13.61
C THR A 104 -28.07 -24.27 -14.65
N ASN A 105 -27.21 -24.20 -15.69
CA ASN A 105 -27.28 -25.03 -16.89
C ASN A 105 -28.62 -24.93 -17.63
N GLN A 106 -29.42 -23.88 -17.36
CA GLN A 106 -30.66 -23.59 -18.07
C GLN A 106 -30.39 -22.55 -19.17
N PRO A 107 -30.49 -22.92 -20.46
CA PRO A 107 -30.22 -22.00 -21.55
C PRO A 107 -31.35 -20.96 -21.68
N ALA A 108 -30.96 -19.69 -21.65
CA ALA A 108 -31.77 -18.57 -22.10
C ALA A 108 -31.98 -18.60 -23.61
N THR A 109 -33.01 -17.89 -24.06
CA THR A 109 -33.40 -17.79 -25.48
C THR A 109 -32.45 -16.94 -26.30
N SER A 110 -31.77 -15.96 -25.69
CA SER A 110 -30.81 -15.08 -26.35
C SER A 110 -29.38 -15.32 -25.85
N LEU A 111 -28.41 -15.11 -26.75
CA LEU A 111 -27.00 -15.06 -26.40
C LEU A 111 -26.67 -13.66 -25.84
N GLY A 112 -26.24 -13.60 -24.59
CA GLY A 112 -25.72 -12.37 -24.00
C GLY A 112 -24.22 -12.24 -24.21
N ARG A 113 -23.75 -10.99 -24.21
CA ARG A 113 -22.33 -10.62 -24.39
C ARG A 113 -21.94 -9.58 -23.36
N ILE A 114 -20.89 -9.86 -22.60
CA ILE A 114 -20.31 -8.93 -21.62
C ILE A 114 -18.87 -8.65 -21.99
N ALA A 115 -18.54 -7.37 -22.07
CA ALA A 115 -17.20 -6.91 -22.35
C ALA A 115 -16.31 -7.03 -21.10
N LEU A 116 -15.20 -7.77 -21.19
CA LEU A 116 -14.16 -7.72 -20.16
C LEU A 116 -13.22 -6.56 -20.46
N PRO A 117 -12.97 -5.67 -19.49
CA PRO A 117 -12.04 -4.59 -19.70
C PRO A 117 -10.57 -5.06 -19.64
N GLY A 118 -9.66 -4.31 -20.27
CA GLY A 118 -8.23 -4.61 -20.38
C GLY A 118 -7.90 -5.69 -21.41
N GLN A 119 -8.36 -6.93 -21.21
CA GLN A 119 -7.85 -8.10 -21.94
C GLN A 119 -8.27 -8.21 -23.42
N GLY A 120 -9.13 -7.32 -23.92
CA GLY A 120 -9.69 -7.43 -25.27
C GLY A 120 -10.50 -8.72 -25.44
N MET A 121 -11.21 -9.15 -24.40
CA MET A 121 -12.01 -10.36 -24.40
C MET A 121 -13.45 -10.05 -24.04
N ASP A 122 -14.38 -10.79 -24.63
CA ASP A 122 -15.78 -10.74 -24.25
C ASP A 122 -16.22 -12.11 -23.75
N VAL A 123 -17.07 -12.12 -22.72
CA VAL A 123 -17.78 -13.33 -22.29
C VAL A 123 -19.08 -13.42 -23.07
N LEU A 124 -19.30 -14.56 -23.70
CA LEU A 124 -20.55 -14.92 -24.35
C LEU A 124 -21.23 -15.99 -23.52
N SER A 125 -22.49 -15.77 -23.13
CA SER A 125 -23.22 -16.76 -22.34
C SER A 125 -24.69 -16.83 -22.71
N ARG A 126 -25.24 -18.05 -22.71
CA ARG A 126 -26.70 -18.29 -22.71
C ARG A 126 -27.25 -18.55 -21.32
N ASP A 127 -26.46 -18.46 -20.27
CA ASP A 127 -26.95 -18.53 -18.89
C ASP A 127 -27.10 -17.10 -18.34
N SER A 128 -28.34 -16.68 -18.08
CA SER A 128 -28.67 -15.31 -17.64
C SER A 128 -28.12 -14.99 -16.25
N ASP A 129 -28.05 -15.97 -15.36
CA ASP A 129 -27.57 -15.77 -13.99
C ASP A 129 -26.04 -15.61 -14.00
N VAL A 130 -25.36 -16.36 -14.86
CA VAL A 130 -23.93 -16.18 -15.14
C VAL A 130 -23.66 -14.78 -15.69
N LEU A 131 -24.45 -14.31 -16.67
CA LEU A 131 -24.30 -12.96 -17.21
C LEU A 131 -24.45 -11.91 -16.11
N CYS A 132 -25.53 -12.00 -15.32
CA CYS A 132 -25.79 -11.06 -14.23
C CYS A 132 -24.64 -11.03 -13.20
N ALA A 133 -24.11 -12.21 -12.83
CA ALA A 133 -22.99 -12.31 -11.91
C ALA A 133 -21.69 -11.69 -12.45
N ILE A 134 -21.36 -11.93 -13.72
CA ILE A 134 -20.18 -11.35 -14.38
C ILE A 134 -20.34 -9.84 -14.52
N GLU A 135 -21.49 -9.35 -14.95
CA GLU A 135 -21.76 -7.92 -15.11
C GLU A 135 -21.64 -7.18 -13.76
N THR A 136 -22.17 -7.78 -12.70
CA THR A 136 -22.04 -7.26 -11.33
C THR A 136 -20.57 -7.18 -10.91
N GLN A 137 -19.79 -8.24 -11.16
CA GLN A 137 -18.37 -8.29 -10.81
C GLN A 137 -17.56 -7.24 -11.58
N VAL A 138 -17.77 -7.12 -12.88
CA VAL A 138 -17.11 -6.11 -13.73
C VAL A 138 -17.46 -4.69 -13.27
N SER A 139 -18.74 -4.44 -12.98
CA SER A 139 -19.20 -3.13 -12.51
C SER A 139 -18.54 -2.72 -11.19
N ARG A 140 -18.46 -3.64 -10.21
CA ARG A 140 -17.79 -3.40 -8.92
C ARG A 140 -16.29 -3.15 -9.09
N PHE A 141 -15.64 -3.91 -9.97
CA PHE A 141 -14.22 -3.75 -10.27
C PHE A 141 -13.94 -2.36 -10.87
N LEU A 142 -14.76 -1.93 -11.84
CA LEU A 142 -14.65 -0.60 -12.46
C LEU A 142 -14.94 0.53 -11.47
N GLN A 143 -15.95 0.39 -10.62
CA GLN A 143 -16.26 1.37 -9.58
C GLN A 143 -15.08 1.54 -8.61
N SER A 144 -14.48 0.44 -8.16
CA SER A 144 -13.32 0.45 -7.27
C SER A 144 -12.11 1.11 -7.94
N SER A 145 -11.92 0.87 -9.24
CA SER A 145 -10.86 1.51 -10.04
C SER A 145 -11.07 3.02 -10.18
N LEU A 146 -12.32 3.48 -10.36
CA LEU A 146 -12.67 4.90 -10.45
C LEU A 146 -12.55 5.62 -9.10
N GLN A 147 -12.97 4.99 -8.00
CA GLN A 147 -12.82 5.55 -6.65
C GLN A 147 -11.34 5.82 -6.33
N ARG A 148 -10.45 4.90 -6.70
CA ARG A 148 -9.00 5.08 -6.59
C ARG A 148 -8.49 6.29 -7.37
N ASP A 149 -9.01 6.55 -8.57
CA ASP A 149 -8.60 7.73 -9.36
C ASP A 149 -9.15 9.04 -8.80
N ARG A 150 -10.27 8.99 -8.07
CA ARG A 150 -10.88 10.14 -7.39
C ARG A 150 -10.25 10.47 -6.03
N THR A 151 -9.64 9.49 -5.35
CA THR A 151 -8.98 9.76 -4.06
C THR A 151 -7.86 10.77 -4.24
N SER A 152 -7.88 11.82 -3.41
CA SER A 152 -6.96 12.93 -3.59
C SER A 152 -5.53 12.44 -3.28
N THR A 153 -4.58 12.71 -4.18
CA THR A 153 -3.16 12.48 -3.88
C THR A 153 -2.76 13.24 -2.61
N LEU A 154 -3.44 14.35 -2.32
CA LEU A 154 -3.32 15.13 -1.10
C LEU A 154 -3.77 14.38 0.15
N ALA A 155 -4.72 13.44 0.15
CA ALA A 155 -5.08 12.75 1.40
C ALA A 155 -4.00 11.74 1.83
N ARG A 156 -3.47 10.94 0.89
CA ARG A 156 -2.80 9.66 1.20
C ARG A 156 -1.29 9.62 0.94
N SER A 157 -0.63 10.76 0.65
CA SER A 157 0.77 10.79 0.17
C SER A 157 1.89 10.44 1.17
N ALA A 158 1.65 9.61 2.19
CA ALA A 158 2.76 8.93 2.85
C ALA A 158 3.42 8.01 1.81
N ASN A 159 4.60 8.40 1.32
CA ASN A 159 5.28 7.67 0.25
C ASN A 159 5.84 6.36 0.83
N TYR A 160 5.03 5.31 0.79
CA TYR A 160 5.38 3.99 1.29
C TYR A 160 5.75 3.06 0.13
N MET A 161 6.91 2.41 0.23
CA MET A 161 7.38 1.46 -0.77
C MET A 161 6.53 0.18 -0.75
N GLY A 162 6.12 -0.28 -1.92
CA GLY A 162 5.32 -1.48 -2.07
C GLY A 162 3.81 -1.27 -1.91
N ALA A 163 3.33 -0.03 -1.84
CA ALA A 163 1.89 0.25 -1.79
C ALA A 163 1.14 -0.39 -2.98
N LYS A 164 0.21 -1.30 -2.68
CA LYS A 164 -0.58 -2.08 -3.65
C LYS A 164 -1.82 -1.34 -4.18
N THR A 165 -1.85 -0.01 -4.11
CA THR A 165 -3.02 0.81 -4.43
C THR A 165 -3.62 0.52 -5.82
N LEU A 166 -2.79 0.27 -6.84
CA LEU A 166 -3.30 -0.05 -8.19
C LEU A 166 -3.88 -1.46 -8.30
N LEU A 167 -3.52 -2.37 -7.40
CA LEU A 167 -4.02 -3.76 -7.36
C LEU A 167 -5.23 -3.93 -6.45
N CYS A 168 -5.61 -2.92 -5.66
CA CYS A 168 -6.77 -3.00 -4.78
C CYS A 168 -8.06 -3.50 -5.47
N PRO A 169 -8.43 -3.07 -6.70
CA PRO A 169 -9.61 -3.63 -7.38
C PRO A 169 -9.54 -5.14 -7.61
N ALA A 170 -8.36 -5.66 -7.98
CA ALA A 170 -8.14 -7.08 -8.17
C ALA A 170 -8.15 -7.86 -6.85
N ILE A 171 -7.48 -7.33 -5.82
CA ILE A 171 -7.47 -7.90 -4.47
C ILE A 171 -8.90 -7.99 -3.92
N LEU A 172 -9.68 -6.91 -4.02
CA LEU A 172 -11.09 -6.89 -3.61
C LEU A 172 -11.91 -7.92 -4.37
N ALA A 173 -11.75 -8.00 -5.70
CA ALA A 173 -12.48 -8.95 -6.53
C ALA A 173 -12.20 -10.41 -6.14
N VAL A 174 -10.95 -10.74 -5.78
CA VAL A 174 -10.60 -12.06 -5.24
C VAL A 174 -11.28 -12.26 -3.90
N VAL A 175 -11.11 -11.36 -2.91
CA VAL A 175 -11.71 -11.53 -1.57
C VAL A 175 -13.24 -11.66 -1.63
N GLU A 176 -13.94 -10.81 -2.39
CA GLU A 176 -15.41 -10.86 -2.57
C GLU A 176 -15.88 -12.23 -3.11
N SER A 177 -15.01 -12.95 -3.83
CA SER A 177 -15.34 -14.27 -4.39
C SER A 177 -15.30 -15.40 -3.36
N TYR A 178 -14.74 -15.17 -2.17
CA TYR A 178 -14.57 -16.19 -1.13
C TYR A 178 -15.16 -15.79 0.22
N HIS A 179 -15.05 -14.52 0.57
CA HIS A 179 -15.36 -14.02 1.90
C HIS A 179 -16.80 -13.49 2.00
N PRO A 180 -17.57 -13.85 3.04
CA PRO A 180 -18.94 -13.40 3.18
C PRO A 180 -19.02 -11.90 3.53
N HIS A 181 -20.13 -11.25 3.18
CA HIS A 181 -20.33 -9.81 3.39
C HIS A 181 -20.34 -9.38 4.86
N ASP A 182 -20.72 -10.26 5.78
CA ASP A 182 -20.74 -10.02 7.23
C ASP A 182 -19.46 -10.47 7.95
N GLY A 183 -18.47 -10.95 7.19
CA GLY A 183 -17.16 -11.37 7.70
C GLY A 183 -16.25 -10.20 8.07
N VAL A 184 -15.04 -10.52 8.54
CA VAL A 184 -14.02 -9.57 8.98
C VAL A 184 -12.73 -9.77 8.19
N ILE A 185 -12.04 -8.68 7.85
CA ILE A 185 -10.70 -8.73 7.24
C ILE A 185 -9.64 -8.36 8.29
N LEU A 186 -8.57 -9.15 8.35
CA LEU A 186 -7.37 -8.84 9.12
C LEU A 186 -6.22 -8.53 8.15
N ASP A 187 -5.83 -7.28 8.00
CA ASP A 187 -4.64 -6.87 7.26
C ASP A 187 -3.41 -6.98 8.19
N LEU A 188 -2.68 -8.09 8.11
CA LEU A 188 -1.69 -8.48 9.13
C LEU A 188 -0.35 -7.74 9.00
N MET A 189 -0.08 -7.13 7.85
CA MET A 189 1.13 -6.36 7.53
C MET A 189 0.75 -5.15 6.69
N CYS A 190 0.01 -4.24 7.31
CA CYS A 190 -0.78 -3.24 6.59
C CYS A 190 0.05 -2.17 5.87
N GLY A 191 1.31 -1.95 6.28
CA GLY A 191 2.24 -1.04 5.61
C GLY A 191 1.63 0.35 5.37
N SER A 192 1.39 0.70 4.10
CA SER A 192 0.81 1.99 3.72
C SER A 192 -0.67 2.17 4.08
N GLY A 193 -1.36 1.12 4.51
CA GLY A 193 -2.79 1.11 4.79
C GLY A 193 -3.69 1.09 3.54
N ALA A 194 -3.13 1.06 2.33
CA ALA A 194 -3.92 1.19 1.11
C ALA A 194 -4.90 0.04 0.89
N THR A 195 -4.49 -1.19 1.23
CA THR A 195 -5.34 -2.38 1.10
C THR A 195 -6.38 -2.42 2.22
N ALA A 196 -6.01 -2.15 3.48
CA ALA A 196 -6.95 -1.94 4.58
C ALA A 196 -8.05 -0.90 4.22
N GLY A 197 -7.66 0.24 3.65
CA GLY A 197 -8.60 1.25 3.16
C GLY A 197 -9.54 0.74 2.06
N ALA A 198 -9.04 -0.07 1.14
CA ALA A 198 -9.87 -0.71 0.12
C ALA A 198 -10.86 -1.72 0.73
N PHE A 199 -10.41 -2.55 1.67
CA PHE A 199 -11.27 -3.51 2.37
C PHE A 199 -12.36 -2.85 3.19
N SER A 200 -12.07 -1.69 3.81
CA SER A 200 -13.04 -0.94 4.62
C SER A 200 -14.24 -0.38 3.82
N GLN A 201 -14.19 -0.46 2.49
CA GLN A 201 -15.35 -0.19 1.63
C GLN A 201 -16.41 -1.30 1.66
N ARG A 202 -16.09 -2.46 2.22
CA ARG A 202 -16.90 -3.69 2.15
C ARG A 202 -17.02 -4.45 3.46
N TRP A 203 -16.01 -4.38 4.32
CA TRP A 203 -15.95 -5.15 5.57
C TRP A 203 -15.38 -4.32 6.71
N LYS A 204 -15.67 -4.74 7.95
CA LYS A 204 -14.88 -4.33 9.11
C LYS A 204 -13.45 -4.84 8.96
N VAL A 205 -12.47 -3.97 9.23
CA VAL A 205 -11.05 -4.29 9.07
C VAL A 205 -10.31 -4.11 10.38
N TYR A 206 -9.43 -5.04 10.68
CA TYR A 206 -8.37 -4.87 11.67
C TYR A 206 -7.04 -4.80 10.93
N ALA A 207 -6.22 -3.80 11.24
CA ALA A 207 -4.93 -3.57 10.60
C ALA A 207 -3.81 -3.68 11.63
N ALA A 208 -2.88 -4.58 11.37
CA ALA A 208 -1.70 -4.82 12.18
C ALA A 208 -0.43 -4.56 11.37
N ASP A 209 0.62 -4.16 12.08
CA ASP A 209 1.97 -4.04 11.55
C ASP A 209 2.96 -4.03 12.71
N ALA A 210 4.20 -4.46 12.45
CA ALA A 210 5.29 -4.35 13.43
C ALA A 210 5.68 -2.88 13.69
N GLN A 211 5.44 -1.98 12.74
CA GLN A 211 5.71 -0.55 12.88
C GLN A 211 4.44 0.23 13.23
N SER A 212 4.49 1.01 14.31
CA SER A 212 3.30 1.67 14.84
C SER A 212 2.71 2.71 13.87
N PHE A 213 3.56 3.38 13.09
CA PHE A 213 3.08 4.37 12.12
C PHE A 213 2.25 3.75 10.99
N CYS A 214 2.53 2.51 10.57
CA CYS A 214 1.76 1.81 9.54
C CYS A 214 0.30 1.60 9.97
N ARG A 215 0.09 1.28 11.26
CA ARG A 215 -1.25 1.12 11.83
C ARG A 215 -2.05 2.42 11.85
N HIS A 216 -1.38 3.55 12.09
CA HIS A 216 -2.00 4.87 12.00
C HIS A 216 -2.35 5.22 10.55
N LEU A 217 -1.47 4.90 9.61
CA LEU A 217 -1.74 5.07 8.18
C LEU A 217 -2.92 4.22 7.70
N ALA A 218 -3.10 3.01 8.23
CA ALA A 218 -4.25 2.17 7.91
C ALA A 218 -5.56 2.69 8.52
N LEU A 219 -5.54 3.10 9.79
CA LEU A 219 -6.71 3.62 10.50
C LEU A 219 -7.36 4.79 9.76
N ILE A 220 -6.56 5.77 9.32
CA ILE A 220 -7.06 6.98 8.64
C ILE A 220 -7.62 6.73 7.22
N GLN A 221 -7.56 5.49 6.72
CA GLN A 221 -8.15 5.11 5.44
C GLN A 221 -9.58 4.58 5.59
N GLY A 222 -9.98 4.24 6.82
CA GLY A 222 -11.31 3.74 7.14
C GLY A 222 -12.34 4.84 7.36
N GLY A 223 -13.57 4.43 7.62
CA GLY A 223 -14.63 5.28 8.16
C GLY A 223 -14.37 5.64 9.62
N GLY A 224 -15.10 6.64 10.12
CA GLY A 224 -15.11 6.99 11.55
C GLY A 224 -14.72 8.43 11.90
N MET A 225 -14.38 9.28 10.92
CA MET A 225 -14.10 10.70 11.16
C MET A 225 -14.89 11.57 10.19
N THR A 226 -15.50 12.65 10.67
CA THR A 226 -16.22 13.62 9.82
C THR A 226 -15.37 14.85 9.54
N ALA A 227 -15.57 15.47 8.39
CA ALA A 227 -14.85 16.69 8.01
C ALA A 227 -15.17 17.85 8.96
N ALA A 228 -16.38 17.87 9.54
CA ALA A 228 -16.76 18.84 10.56
C ALA A 228 -15.93 18.64 11.84
N ARG A 229 -15.89 17.42 12.38
CA ARG A 229 -15.12 17.13 13.60
C ARG A 229 -13.61 17.33 13.38
N ALA A 230 -13.10 16.96 12.22
CA ALA A 230 -11.70 17.20 11.84
C ALA A 230 -11.32 18.68 11.92
N LYS A 231 -12.18 19.61 11.50
CA LYS A 231 -11.91 21.06 11.59
C LYS A 231 -11.83 21.55 13.04
N GLU A 232 -12.67 20.99 13.92
CA GLU A 232 -12.64 21.28 15.36
C GLU A 232 -11.33 20.78 15.96
N ILE A 233 -10.94 19.53 15.69
CA ILE A 233 -9.67 18.94 16.14
C ILE A 233 -8.48 19.76 15.64
N VAL A 234 -8.48 20.19 14.37
CA VAL A 234 -7.42 21.07 13.83
C VAL A 234 -7.31 22.34 14.66
N THR A 235 -8.44 22.99 14.95
CA THR A 235 -8.46 24.23 15.71
C THR A 235 -7.89 24.01 17.11
N GLU A 236 -8.36 22.96 17.79
CA GLU A 236 -7.91 22.59 19.13
C GLU A 236 -6.42 22.28 19.20
N VAL A 237 -5.93 21.38 18.32
CA VAL A 237 -4.51 21.01 18.26
C VAL A 237 -3.61 22.21 17.96
N VAL A 238 -4.03 23.09 17.05
CA VAL A 238 -3.25 24.31 16.72
C VAL A 238 -3.20 25.27 17.91
N GLU A 239 -4.31 25.48 18.64
CA GLU A 239 -4.30 26.31 19.86
C GLU A 239 -3.41 25.71 20.95
N LEU A 240 -3.48 24.39 21.17
CA LEU A 240 -2.64 23.67 22.15
C LEU A 240 -1.14 23.70 21.77
N ALA A 241 -0.81 23.76 20.48
CA ALA A 241 0.57 23.81 19.99
C ALA A 241 1.24 25.18 20.22
N LYS A 242 0.49 26.29 20.22
CA LYS A 242 1.02 27.66 20.36
C LYS A 242 1.92 27.88 21.59
N PRO A 243 1.50 27.57 22.84
CA PRO A 243 2.36 27.80 24.00
C PRO A 243 3.64 26.96 23.97
N ASN A 244 3.59 25.77 23.38
CA ASN A 244 4.78 24.94 23.19
C ASN A 244 5.73 25.55 22.16
N PHE A 245 5.18 26.13 21.09
CA PHE A 245 5.97 26.82 20.08
C PHE A 245 6.63 28.08 20.65
N SER A 246 5.95 28.85 21.50
CA SER A 246 6.57 29.99 22.20
C SER A 246 7.77 29.56 23.04
N ARG A 247 7.64 28.49 23.83
CA ARG A 247 8.75 27.95 24.66
C ARG A 247 9.92 27.44 23.83
N ILE A 248 9.66 26.72 22.74
CA ILE A 248 10.76 26.21 21.90
C ILE A 248 11.42 27.35 21.12
N TYR A 249 10.65 28.39 20.74
CA TYR A 249 11.18 29.58 20.09
C TYR A 249 12.14 30.36 20.98
N GLU A 250 11.97 30.36 22.31
CA GLU A 250 12.98 30.93 23.22
C GLU A 250 14.34 30.23 23.12
N ILE A 251 14.35 28.95 22.72
CA ILE A 251 15.56 28.13 22.60
C ILE A 251 16.18 28.26 21.19
N VAL A 252 15.37 28.08 20.14
CA VAL A 252 15.85 27.98 18.74
C VAL A 252 15.43 29.16 17.85
N GLY A 253 14.80 30.20 18.40
CA GLY A 253 14.22 31.32 17.65
C GLY A 253 15.24 32.05 16.78
N LYS A 254 16.46 32.26 17.27
CA LYS A 254 17.55 32.86 16.48
C LYS A 254 17.91 32.05 15.24
N ASP A 255 17.86 30.73 15.35
CA ASP A 255 18.11 29.84 14.22
C ASP A 255 16.92 29.79 13.25
N ILE A 256 15.68 29.89 13.76
CA ILE A 256 14.47 30.03 12.93
C ILE A 256 14.52 31.34 12.13
N GLU A 257 14.81 32.47 12.78
CA GLU A 257 14.97 33.77 12.11
C GLU A 257 16.10 33.74 11.08
N LYS A 258 17.20 33.04 11.38
CA LYS A 258 18.29 32.85 10.42
C LYS A 258 17.86 31.99 9.24
N GLU A 259 17.13 30.90 9.45
CA GLU A 259 16.56 30.07 8.39
C GLU A 259 15.66 30.91 7.48
N GLU A 260 14.74 31.68 8.07
CA GLU A 260 13.77 32.51 7.35
C GLU A 260 14.43 33.52 6.41
N ARG A 261 15.56 34.12 6.80
CA ARG A 261 16.34 34.99 5.91
C ARG A 261 16.79 34.28 4.63
N PHE A 262 17.18 33.01 4.70
CA PHE A 262 17.54 32.22 3.51
C PHE A 262 16.31 31.82 2.69
N LEU A 263 15.16 31.59 3.34
CA LEU A 263 13.93 31.21 2.64
C LEU A 263 13.30 32.37 1.86
N MET A 264 13.50 33.61 2.33
CA MET A 264 12.89 34.82 1.77
C MET A 264 13.80 35.59 0.79
N SER A 265 15.06 35.18 0.63
CA SER A 265 16.06 35.86 -0.21
C SER A 265 16.30 35.16 -1.54
N GLU A 266 16.67 35.95 -2.56
CA GLU A 266 17.33 35.41 -3.74
C GLU A 266 18.76 35.01 -3.36
N LEU A 267 19.03 33.70 -3.36
CA LEU A 267 20.30 33.19 -2.85
C LEU A 267 21.44 33.48 -3.82
N SER A 268 22.38 34.33 -3.41
CA SER A 268 23.68 34.44 -4.06
C SER A 268 24.54 33.19 -3.79
N GLU A 269 25.69 33.13 -4.44
CA GLU A 269 26.68 32.07 -4.17
C GLU A 269 27.20 32.11 -2.74
N ALA A 270 27.40 33.32 -2.20
CA ALA A 270 27.81 33.52 -0.82
C ALA A 270 26.71 33.05 0.17
N ASP A 271 25.44 33.35 -0.11
CA ASP A 271 24.32 32.93 0.74
C ASP A 271 24.16 31.41 0.76
N ARG A 272 24.38 30.74 -0.38
CA ARG A 272 24.38 29.26 -0.44
C ARG A 272 25.48 28.66 0.43
N GLN A 273 26.68 29.25 0.41
CA GLN A 273 27.79 28.79 1.24
C GLN A 273 27.53 29.06 2.73
N GLU A 274 26.97 30.23 3.07
CA GLU A 274 26.58 30.55 4.44
C GLU A 274 25.51 29.57 4.95
N PHE A 275 24.48 29.29 4.15
CA PHE A 275 23.42 28.34 4.49
C PHE A 275 24.00 26.95 4.78
N ILE A 276 24.85 26.42 3.90
CA ILE A 276 25.48 25.11 4.07
C ILE A 276 26.31 25.08 5.35
N SER A 277 27.13 26.11 5.57
CA SER A 277 27.97 26.22 6.77
C SER A 277 27.13 26.28 8.04
N TRP A 278 26.10 27.13 8.08
CA TRP A 278 25.22 27.27 9.23
C TRP A 278 24.43 25.98 9.51
N ALA A 279 23.77 25.42 8.50
CA ALA A 279 22.96 24.20 8.67
C ALA A 279 23.81 22.98 9.05
N SER A 280 25.06 22.89 8.58
CA SER A 280 26.00 21.82 8.94
C SER A 280 26.51 21.93 10.38
N ASN A 281 26.53 23.14 10.95
CA ASN A 281 27.01 23.42 12.30
C ASN A 281 25.91 23.41 13.37
N TYR A 282 24.66 23.09 13.00
CA TYR A 282 23.56 23.05 13.95
C TYR A 282 23.75 21.92 14.99
N PRO A 283 23.62 22.19 16.30
CA PRO A 283 23.81 21.20 17.35
C PRO A 283 22.63 20.21 17.38
N ARG A 284 22.80 19.07 16.72
CA ARG A 284 21.81 17.97 16.68
C ARG A 284 22.44 16.68 17.20
N VAL A 285 21.64 15.82 17.82
CA VAL A 285 22.07 14.48 18.25
C VAL A 285 22.82 13.78 17.12
N ASN A 286 23.95 13.15 17.48
CA ASN A 286 24.85 12.47 16.56
C ASN A 286 25.61 13.41 15.59
N THR A 287 25.91 14.63 16.04
CA THR A 287 26.89 15.55 15.42
C THR A 287 28.03 15.86 16.37
N GLU A 288 29.19 16.26 15.85
CA GLU A 288 30.31 16.72 16.68
C GLU A 288 29.92 17.94 17.52
N ARG A 289 29.10 18.84 16.97
CA ARG A 289 28.63 20.04 17.68
C ARG A 289 27.80 19.67 18.90
N PHE A 290 26.95 18.66 18.81
CA PHE A 290 26.18 18.17 19.96
C PHE A 290 27.07 17.66 21.08
N ASN A 291 28.17 16.97 20.76
CA ASN A 291 29.12 16.50 21.77
C ASN A 291 29.84 17.64 22.52
N GLN A 292 29.79 18.86 22.01
CA GLN A 292 30.34 20.07 22.62
C GLN A 292 29.28 20.87 23.41
N ASP A 293 28.00 20.54 23.26
CA ASP A 293 26.87 21.24 23.88
C ASP A 293 26.35 20.48 25.10
N HIS A 294 26.98 20.70 26.25
CA HIS A 294 26.59 20.07 27.52
C HIS A 294 25.17 20.41 27.98
N THR A 295 24.66 21.58 27.61
CA THR A 295 23.30 21.99 27.94
C THR A 295 22.30 21.15 27.15
N LEU A 296 22.47 21.07 25.82
CA LEU A 296 21.60 20.26 24.98
C LEU A 296 21.66 18.78 25.35
N MET A 297 22.86 18.24 25.64
CA MET A 297 23.00 16.86 26.12
C MET A 297 22.16 16.58 27.38
N ARG A 298 22.19 17.49 28.36
CA ARG A 298 21.38 17.39 29.57
C ARG A 298 19.87 17.45 29.26
N GLU A 299 19.46 18.36 28.38
CA GLU A 299 18.05 18.49 27.97
C GLU A 299 17.51 17.22 27.30
N ILE A 300 18.32 16.55 26.47
CA ILE A 300 17.95 15.28 25.84
C ILE A 300 17.88 14.16 26.88
N GLU A 301 18.80 14.10 27.83
CA GLU A 301 18.78 13.08 28.88
C GLU A 301 17.57 13.22 29.81
N LEU A 302 17.15 14.46 30.11
CA LEU A 302 15.91 14.71 30.83
C LEU A 302 14.70 14.13 30.09
N ARG A 303 14.65 14.30 28.77
CA ARG A 303 13.54 13.81 27.92
C ARG A 303 13.58 12.30 27.64
N ARG A 304 14.75 11.68 27.70
CA ARG A 304 14.86 10.21 27.71
C ARG A 304 14.25 9.58 28.95
N ASN A 305 14.38 10.25 30.10
CA ASN A 305 13.78 9.80 31.35
C ASN A 305 12.28 10.11 31.42
N ASN A 306 11.83 11.22 30.81
CA ASN A 306 10.43 11.58 30.69
C ASN A 306 10.15 12.30 29.35
N SER A 307 9.61 11.56 28.38
CA SER A 307 9.37 12.04 27.00
C SER A 307 8.41 13.23 26.91
N HIS A 308 7.56 13.43 27.92
CA HIS A 308 6.60 14.53 27.97
C HIS A 308 7.17 15.82 28.60
N THR A 309 8.48 15.86 28.89
CA THR A 309 9.14 17.07 29.43
C THR A 309 9.07 18.23 28.43
N LEU A 310 8.52 19.36 28.89
CA LEU A 310 8.40 20.59 28.09
C LEU A 310 9.66 21.46 28.17
N PRO A 311 10.00 22.21 27.11
CA PRO A 311 9.39 22.17 25.78
C PRO A 311 9.71 20.87 25.02
N PRO A 312 8.83 20.40 24.12
CA PRO A 312 9.09 19.23 23.29
C PRO A 312 10.18 19.57 22.27
N MET A 313 11.18 18.70 22.07
CA MET A 313 12.32 19.01 21.19
C MET A 313 12.93 17.79 20.50
N LEU A 314 12.19 16.70 20.31
CA LEU A 314 12.69 15.49 19.66
C LEU A 314 13.12 15.76 18.22
N PHE A 315 12.22 16.23 17.37
CA PHE A 315 12.53 16.52 15.96
C PHE A 315 13.53 17.65 15.85
N THR A 316 13.40 18.66 16.70
CA THR A 316 14.29 19.82 16.76
C THR A 316 15.73 19.41 17.05
N SER A 317 15.95 18.42 17.93
CA SER A 317 17.29 17.97 18.29
C SER A 317 17.81 16.80 17.45
N TYR A 318 16.96 16.00 16.78
CA TYR A 318 17.38 14.81 16.03
C TYR A 318 17.42 15.03 14.52
N TYR A 319 16.46 15.79 13.98
CA TYR A 319 16.16 15.81 12.54
C TYR A 319 16.16 17.21 11.91
N ALA A 320 16.25 18.27 12.71
CA ALA A 320 16.47 19.63 12.22
C ALA A 320 17.78 19.72 11.43
N ASN A 321 17.72 20.44 10.32
CA ASN A 321 18.78 20.51 9.30
C ASN A 321 19.16 19.18 8.63
N LEU A 322 18.53 18.06 8.97
CA LEU A 322 18.79 16.74 8.38
C LEU A 322 17.69 16.34 7.38
N PHE A 323 16.44 16.28 7.85
CA PHE A 323 15.26 15.98 7.03
C PHE A 323 14.27 17.14 6.98
N PHE A 324 14.34 18.06 7.93
CA PHE A 324 13.40 19.18 8.08
C PHE A 324 14.15 20.47 8.36
N GLY A 325 13.51 21.61 8.06
CA GLY A 325 13.92 22.90 8.58
C GLY A 325 13.78 22.96 10.10
N ILE A 326 14.37 23.97 10.73
CA ILE A 326 14.31 24.15 12.18
C ILE A 326 12.90 24.53 12.59
N ARG A 327 12.26 25.47 11.87
CA ARG A 327 10.84 25.82 12.09
C ARG A 327 9.94 24.59 11.95
N GLN A 328 10.13 23.81 10.88
CA GLN A 328 9.35 22.60 10.63
C GLN A 328 9.53 21.58 11.77
N SER A 329 10.76 21.38 12.25
CA SER A 329 11.03 20.45 13.36
C SER A 329 10.34 20.88 14.65
N ALA A 330 10.37 22.17 14.96
CA ALA A 330 9.66 22.76 16.09
C ALA A 330 8.13 22.60 15.95
N GLU A 331 7.57 22.83 14.75
CA GLU A 331 6.14 22.58 14.48
C GLU A 331 5.76 21.11 14.73
N ILE A 332 6.58 20.15 14.27
CA ILE A 332 6.33 18.72 14.48
C ILE A 332 6.29 18.39 15.98
N ASP A 333 7.27 18.85 16.74
CA ASP A 333 7.35 18.61 18.19
C ASP A 333 6.13 19.19 18.93
N CYS A 334 5.72 20.40 18.58
CA CYS A 334 4.59 21.08 19.20
C CYS A 334 3.25 20.42 18.85
N LEU A 335 3.03 20.07 17.58
CA LEU A 335 1.83 19.39 17.12
C LEU A 335 1.73 18.00 17.73
N ARG A 336 2.83 17.22 17.74
CA ARG A 336 2.85 15.89 18.33
C ARG A 336 2.45 15.92 19.81
N THR A 337 2.97 16.88 20.57
CA THR A 337 2.64 17.07 21.99
C THR A 337 1.23 17.61 22.22
N ALA A 338 0.72 18.44 21.30
CA ALA A 338 -0.66 18.93 21.34
C ALA A 338 -1.66 17.81 21.06
N ILE A 339 -1.34 16.88 20.15
CA ILE A 339 -2.17 15.71 19.86
C ILE A 339 -2.33 14.84 21.12
N ASP A 340 -1.29 14.59 21.92
CA ASP A 340 -1.39 13.82 23.17
C ASP A 340 -2.34 14.43 24.22
N GLN A 341 -2.67 15.71 24.08
CA GLN A 341 -3.55 16.43 25.01
C GLN A 341 -5.03 16.37 24.63
N LEU A 342 -5.37 15.83 23.45
CA LEU A 342 -6.77 15.61 23.08
C LEU A 342 -7.41 14.58 24.02
N GLU A 343 -8.67 14.77 24.40
CA GLU A 343 -9.35 13.88 25.34
C GLU A 343 -9.66 12.49 24.74
N SER A 344 -10.01 12.46 23.45
CA SER A 344 -10.40 11.23 22.76
C SER A 344 -9.21 10.52 22.15
N THR A 345 -8.93 9.28 22.58
CA THR A 345 -7.88 8.42 22.01
C THR A 345 -8.07 8.18 20.50
N ASP A 346 -9.30 8.15 20.00
CA ASP A 346 -9.53 7.98 18.56
C ASP A 346 -9.16 9.26 17.79
N GLU A 347 -9.44 10.43 18.35
CA GLU A 347 -9.04 11.72 17.76
C GLU A 347 -7.52 11.88 17.77
N GLN A 348 -6.87 11.44 18.86
CA GLN A 348 -5.41 11.36 18.93
C GLN A 348 -4.84 10.51 17.78
N LYS A 349 -5.39 9.31 17.54
CA LYS A 349 -4.95 8.41 16.46
C LYS A 349 -5.16 9.02 15.08
N TRP A 350 -6.32 9.64 14.83
CA TRP A 350 -6.62 10.31 13.56
C TRP A 350 -5.69 11.50 13.30
N ALA A 351 -5.51 12.37 14.30
CA ALA A 351 -4.60 13.51 14.20
C ALA A 351 -3.15 13.05 14.02
N LEU A 352 -2.71 12.01 14.72
CA LEU A 352 -1.36 11.46 14.56
C LEU A 352 -1.17 10.86 13.15
N GLY A 353 -2.16 10.15 12.62
CA GLY A 353 -2.18 9.69 11.23
C GLY A 353 -2.02 10.83 10.21
N ALA A 354 -2.76 11.93 10.40
CA ALA A 354 -2.62 13.12 9.56
C ALA A 354 -1.24 13.78 9.70
N LEU A 355 -0.67 13.82 10.90
CA LEU A 355 0.67 14.35 11.14
C LEU A 355 1.75 13.48 10.47
N ILE A 356 1.62 12.15 10.48
CA ILE A 356 2.51 11.24 9.74
C ILE A 356 2.50 11.58 8.24
N CYS A 357 1.31 11.78 7.65
CA CYS A 357 1.18 12.19 6.25
C CYS A 357 1.86 13.55 5.97
N ALA A 358 1.69 14.53 6.87
CA ALA A 358 2.31 15.84 6.74
C ALA A 358 3.85 15.76 6.82
N VAL A 359 4.37 15.05 7.84
CA VAL A 359 5.81 14.81 8.02
C VAL A 359 6.41 14.10 6.82
N SER A 360 5.76 13.05 6.31
CA SER A 360 6.22 12.33 5.12
C SER A 360 6.25 13.22 3.86
N THR A 361 5.36 14.20 3.76
CA THR A 361 5.22 15.07 2.58
C THR A 361 6.25 16.20 2.60
N CYS A 362 6.48 16.80 3.76
CA CYS A 362 7.38 17.94 3.94
C CYS A 362 8.86 17.54 4.04
N ALA A 363 9.17 16.27 4.31
CA ALA A 363 10.55 15.81 4.47
C ALA A 363 11.43 16.04 3.21
N ASP A 364 12.64 16.55 3.45
CA ASP A 364 13.70 16.65 2.44
C ASP A 364 14.44 15.30 2.31
N ASN A 365 13.80 14.34 1.63
CA ASN A 365 14.32 12.99 1.48
C ASN A 365 14.35 12.48 0.03
N TYR A 366 15.03 11.36 -0.20
CA TYR A 366 15.05 10.69 -1.48
C TYR A 366 13.89 9.71 -1.59
N GLY A 367 13.08 9.84 -2.64
CA GLY A 367 12.09 8.81 -2.99
C GLY A 367 11.03 8.51 -1.92
N GLY A 368 10.84 9.39 -0.92
CA GLY A 368 9.88 9.19 0.15
C GLY A 368 10.37 8.41 1.36
N HIS A 369 11.67 8.08 1.44
CA HIS A 369 12.23 7.30 2.55
C HIS A 369 13.35 8.03 3.30
N PHE A 370 13.57 7.67 4.55
CA PHE A 370 14.53 8.29 5.47
C PHE A 370 15.86 7.55 5.59
N ALA A 371 16.06 6.44 4.86
CA ALA A 371 17.29 5.65 4.94
C ALA A 371 18.57 6.44 4.58
N GLN A 372 18.44 7.51 3.80
CA GLN A 372 19.52 8.40 3.36
C GLN A 372 19.01 9.86 3.29
N PRO A 373 19.63 10.80 4.00
CA PRO A 373 19.27 12.22 3.92
C PRO A 373 19.79 12.84 2.61
N ARG A 374 19.04 13.82 2.10
CA ARG A 374 19.50 14.64 0.96
C ARG A 374 20.57 15.64 1.38
N PHE A 375 20.40 16.17 2.59
CA PHE A 375 21.33 17.04 3.27
C PHE A 375 22.28 16.22 4.15
N ASP A 376 23.45 15.87 3.60
CA ASP A 376 24.55 15.21 4.33
C ASP A 376 25.67 16.22 4.61
N SER A 377 25.76 16.70 5.85
CA SER A 377 26.75 17.69 6.28
C SER A 377 28.20 17.18 6.26
N SER A 378 28.42 15.87 6.13
CA SER A 378 29.77 15.29 5.97
C SER A 378 30.33 15.42 4.56
N SER A 379 29.55 15.92 3.60
CA SER A 379 30.01 16.21 2.24
C SER A 379 29.45 17.56 1.76
N PRO A 380 29.85 18.69 2.37
CA PRO A 380 29.33 20.02 2.06
C PRO A 380 29.42 20.40 0.58
N GLU A 381 30.46 19.93 -0.12
CA GLU A 381 30.67 20.16 -1.55
C GLU A 381 29.55 19.61 -2.43
N LYS A 382 28.88 18.53 -1.99
CA LYS A 382 27.76 17.90 -2.70
C LYS A 382 26.41 18.56 -2.40
N LEU A 383 26.36 19.46 -1.43
CA LEU A 383 25.14 20.17 -1.03
C LEU A 383 24.87 21.37 -1.90
N HIS A 384 25.89 21.96 -2.52
CA HIS A 384 25.79 23.19 -3.28
C HIS A 384 24.67 23.14 -4.35
N GLY A 385 24.66 22.09 -5.17
CA GLY A 385 23.63 21.88 -6.20
C GLY A 385 22.25 21.45 -5.67
N LYS A 386 22.10 21.25 -4.35
CA LYS A 386 20.86 20.80 -3.70
C LYS A 386 20.18 21.87 -2.86
N VAL A 387 20.89 22.95 -2.50
CA VAL A 387 20.40 24.01 -1.59
C VAL A 387 19.04 24.55 -1.99
N THR A 388 18.85 24.93 -3.27
CA THR A 388 17.56 25.47 -3.75
C THR A 388 16.41 24.48 -3.53
N GLN A 389 16.64 23.19 -3.77
CA GLN A 389 15.61 22.18 -3.55
C GLN A 389 15.34 21.94 -2.07
N THR A 390 16.37 21.94 -1.23
CA THR A 390 16.23 21.86 0.23
C THR A 390 15.44 23.05 0.77
N ILE A 391 15.77 24.27 0.35
CA ILE A 391 15.06 25.49 0.74
C ILE A 391 13.60 25.45 0.29
N SER A 392 13.34 25.08 -0.96
CA SER A 392 11.98 24.90 -1.48
C SER A 392 11.16 23.88 -0.67
N ARG A 393 11.78 22.84 -0.09
CA ARG A 393 11.08 21.91 0.81
C ARG A 393 10.81 22.51 2.19
N ARG A 394 11.70 23.36 2.67
CA ARG A 394 11.62 23.98 4.00
C ARG A 394 10.68 25.19 4.08
N THR A 395 10.26 25.74 2.94
CA THR A 395 9.19 26.75 2.88
C THR A 395 7.81 26.17 3.22
N MET A 396 7.62 24.86 3.11
CA MET A 396 6.34 24.22 3.47
C MET A 396 6.09 24.33 4.98
N SER A 397 4.84 24.58 5.39
CA SER A 397 4.43 24.56 6.81
C SER A 397 3.88 23.18 7.18
N ILE A 398 4.41 22.60 8.27
CA ILE A 398 3.92 21.33 8.80
C ILE A 398 2.50 21.52 9.31
N THR A 399 2.24 22.63 10.02
CA THR A 399 0.91 22.94 10.57
C THR A 399 -0.14 23.07 9.47
N GLN A 400 0.16 23.77 8.38
CA GLN A 400 -0.79 23.90 7.26
C GLN A 400 -1.02 22.56 6.56
N GLU A 401 0.04 21.78 6.35
CA GLU A 401 -0.07 20.45 5.74
C GLU A 401 -0.90 19.52 6.65
N PHE A 402 -0.61 19.45 7.95
CA PHE A 402 -1.38 18.68 8.94
C PHE A 402 -2.88 19.02 8.88
N SER A 403 -3.22 20.31 8.93
CA SER A 403 -4.60 20.79 8.88
C SER A 403 -5.32 20.37 7.60
N ALA A 404 -4.66 20.55 6.45
CA ALA A 404 -5.22 20.16 5.15
C ALA A 404 -5.42 18.65 5.05
N ARG A 405 -4.47 17.86 5.57
CA ARG A 405 -4.53 16.40 5.58
C ARG A 405 -5.67 15.87 6.42
N LEU A 406 -5.78 16.33 7.67
CA LEU A 406 -6.79 15.84 8.59
C LEU A 406 -8.21 16.07 8.04
N VAL A 407 -8.47 17.26 7.50
CA VAL A 407 -9.77 17.59 6.90
C VAL A 407 -10.03 16.78 5.62
N SER A 408 -9.02 16.61 4.76
CA SER A 408 -9.18 15.85 3.50
C SER A 408 -9.40 14.36 3.75
N LEU A 409 -8.65 13.78 4.69
CA LEU A 409 -8.80 12.38 5.11
C LEU A 409 -10.18 12.13 5.73
N ALA A 410 -10.65 13.04 6.58
CA ALA A 410 -11.98 12.94 7.17
C ALA A 410 -13.11 13.07 6.14
N ALA A 411 -12.98 13.95 5.15
CA ALA A 411 -13.94 14.05 4.05
C ALA A 411 -14.01 12.76 3.21
N GLU A 412 -12.88 12.07 3.00
CA GLU A 412 -12.87 10.75 2.39
C GLU A 412 -13.50 9.69 3.32
N SER A 413 -13.20 9.74 4.61
CA SER A 413 -13.72 8.84 5.66
C SER A 413 -15.25 8.83 5.72
N GLU A 414 -15.91 9.97 5.51
CA GLU A 414 -17.38 10.07 5.46
C GLU A 414 -18.02 9.20 4.38
N GLN A 415 -17.29 8.86 3.32
CA GLN A 415 -17.76 8.01 2.23
C GLN A 415 -17.45 6.52 2.48
N VAL A 416 -16.78 6.19 3.58
CA VAL A 416 -16.36 4.84 3.92
C VAL A 416 -17.26 4.28 5.02
N VAL A 417 -17.89 3.14 4.74
CA VAL A 417 -18.90 2.55 5.62
C VAL A 417 -18.27 1.92 6.86
N HIS A 418 -17.13 1.25 6.73
CA HIS A 418 -16.54 0.48 7.82
C HIS A 418 -15.28 1.13 8.37
N THR A 419 -15.07 0.98 9.67
CA THR A 419 -13.87 1.43 10.37
C THR A 419 -12.69 0.49 10.08
N VAL A 420 -11.48 1.04 10.25
CA VAL A 420 -10.24 0.27 10.36
C VAL A 420 -9.74 0.39 11.79
N GLU A 421 -9.74 -0.72 12.52
CA GLU A 421 -9.24 -0.79 13.90
C GLU A 421 -7.78 -1.26 13.92
N GLN A 422 -6.98 -0.72 14.83
CA GLN A 422 -5.57 -1.07 14.96
C GLN A 422 -5.41 -2.30 15.85
N LEU A 423 -4.50 -3.20 15.48
CA LEU A 423 -4.02 -4.28 16.33
C LEU A 423 -2.51 -4.18 16.53
N ASP A 424 -2.04 -4.60 17.70
CA ASP A 424 -0.62 -4.50 18.00
C ASP A 424 0.21 -5.55 17.28
N GLY A 425 1.37 -5.14 16.75
CA GLY A 425 2.34 -6.02 16.10
C GLY A 425 3.43 -6.49 17.06
N PRO A 426 4.36 -7.34 16.61
CA PRO A 426 4.43 -7.97 15.28
C PRO A 426 3.35 -9.05 15.08
N TRP A 427 3.31 -9.66 13.89
CA TRP A 427 2.24 -10.56 13.47
C TRP A 427 1.87 -11.66 14.47
N GLN A 428 2.83 -12.19 15.25
CA GLN A 428 2.57 -13.20 16.27
C GLN A 428 1.63 -12.68 17.36
N HIS A 429 1.90 -11.47 17.87
CA HIS A 429 1.07 -10.81 18.86
C HIS A 429 -0.30 -10.47 18.26
N SER A 430 -0.32 -9.95 17.03
CA SER A 430 -1.55 -9.57 16.33
C SER A 430 -2.48 -10.76 16.13
N LEU A 431 -1.96 -11.94 15.77
CA LEU A 431 -2.78 -13.14 15.60
C LEU A 431 -3.33 -13.65 16.93
N GLU A 432 -2.55 -13.61 18.01
CA GLU A 432 -3.02 -14.04 19.33
C GLU A 432 -4.13 -13.12 19.85
N GLU A 433 -3.93 -11.80 19.75
CA GLU A 433 -4.95 -10.81 20.12
C GLU A 433 -6.21 -10.94 19.25
N ALA A 434 -6.04 -11.06 17.93
CA ALA A 434 -7.14 -11.24 16.99
C ALA A 434 -7.92 -12.54 17.25
N LYS A 435 -7.27 -13.60 17.72
CA LYS A 435 -7.92 -14.89 17.98
C LYS A 435 -9.02 -14.76 19.02
N THR A 436 -8.75 -14.04 20.10
CA THR A 436 -9.75 -13.75 21.14
C THR A 436 -10.79 -12.76 20.63
N LEU A 437 -10.35 -11.68 19.96
CA LEU A 437 -11.24 -10.61 19.50
C LEU A 437 -12.24 -11.05 18.43
N LEU A 438 -11.84 -12.01 17.59
CA LEU A 438 -12.60 -12.46 16.41
C LEU A 438 -13.17 -13.86 16.61
N GLU A 439 -13.31 -14.33 17.85
CA GLU A 439 -13.90 -15.63 18.16
C GLU A 439 -15.31 -15.76 17.53
N GLY A 440 -15.54 -16.87 16.83
CA GLY A 440 -16.81 -17.14 16.14
C GLY A 440 -17.06 -16.30 14.88
N ARG A 441 -16.13 -15.44 14.44
CA ARG A 441 -16.24 -14.65 13.22
C ARG A 441 -15.62 -15.39 12.03
N GLN A 442 -16.18 -15.18 10.84
CA GLN A 442 -15.54 -15.56 9.58
C GLN A 442 -14.44 -14.53 9.26
N VAL A 443 -13.18 -14.97 9.20
CA VAL A 443 -12.02 -14.09 9.01
C VAL A 443 -11.26 -14.50 7.77
N THR A 444 -10.93 -13.50 6.95
CA THR A 444 -9.90 -13.61 5.91
C THR A 444 -8.74 -12.71 6.29
N VAL A 445 -7.56 -13.30 6.45
CA VAL A 445 -6.30 -12.58 6.69
C VAL A 445 -5.72 -12.17 5.35
N TYR A 446 -5.42 -10.89 5.17
CA TYR A 446 -4.61 -10.41 4.06
C TYR A 446 -3.15 -10.33 4.51
N LEU A 447 -2.27 -10.94 3.73
CA LEU A 447 -0.84 -11.01 4.00
C LEU A 447 -0.05 -10.49 2.78
N ASP A 448 0.66 -9.39 2.94
CA ASP A 448 1.61 -8.83 1.96
C ASP A 448 2.98 -8.72 2.63
N PRO A 449 3.72 -9.83 2.76
CA PRO A 449 4.98 -9.85 3.51
C PRO A 449 6.07 -9.13 2.70
N PRO A 450 7.13 -8.63 3.36
CA PRO A 450 8.27 -8.04 2.68
C PRO A 450 8.83 -8.98 1.59
N TYR A 451 8.81 -8.53 0.34
CA TYR A 451 9.29 -9.32 -0.82
C TYR A 451 10.72 -8.96 -1.23
N THR A 452 11.23 -7.79 -0.82
CA THR A 452 12.63 -7.39 -1.00
C THR A 452 13.41 -7.48 0.31
N ARG A 453 14.74 -7.39 0.19
CA ARG A 453 15.66 -7.34 1.33
C ARG A 453 15.76 -5.95 1.96
N ASP A 454 14.79 -5.07 1.69
CA ASP A 454 14.78 -3.73 2.23
C ASP A 454 14.39 -3.76 3.71
N GLU A 455 15.20 -3.12 4.55
CA GLU A 455 14.93 -3.00 5.98
C GLU A 455 13.93 -1.87 6.20
N TYR A 456 12.63 -2.11 6.06
CA TYR A 456 11.58 -1.08 6.19
C TYR A 456 11.72 -0.20 7.46
N SER A 457 12.12 -0.81 8.59
CA SER A 457 12.40 -0.07 9.84
C SER A 457 13.52 0.96 9.71
N ARG A 458 14.52 0.74 8.84
CA ARG A 458 15.53 1.74 8.48
C ARG A 458 14.95 2.84 7.59
N TYR A 459 14.12 2.48 6.61
CA TYR A 459 13.57 3.42 5.63
C TYR A 459 12.52 4.36 6.23
N TYR A 460 11.84 3.95 7.29
CA TYR A 460 10.74 4.73 7.89
C TYR A 460 10.97 5.07 9.37
N HIS A 461 12.20 4.98 9.87
CA HIS A 461 12.53 5.22 11.29
C HIS A 461 12.08 6.59 11.82
N VAL A 462 12.07 7.64 10.97
CA VAL A 462 11.61 8.98 11.38
C VAL A 462 10.11 8.98 11.71
N LEU A 463 9.30 8.26 10.93
CA LEU A 463 7.86 8.13 11.18
C LEU A 463 7.58 7.27 12.41
N GLU A 464 8.36 6.21 12.63
CA GLU A 464 8.28 5.42 13.86
C GLU A 464 8.67 6.27 15.08
N THR A 465 9.74 7.06 14.98
CA THR A 465 10.18 7.99 16.03
C THR A 465 9.12 9.06 16.34
N LEU A 466 8.39 9.53 15.32
CA LEU A 466 7.28 10.47 15.51
C LEU A 466 6.18 9.87 16.39
N VAL A 467 5.78 8.64 16.09
CA VAL A 467 4.67 7.98 16.79
C VAL A 467 5.07 7.64 18.22
N ARG A 468 6.25 7.03 18.39
CA ARG A 468 6.77 6.62 19.70
C ARG A 468 7.16 7.79 20.59
N TYR A 469 7.72 8.84 20.00
CA TYR A 469 8.16 10.07 20.66
C TYR A 469 9.09 9.83 21.88
N ASP A 470 9.98 8.84 21.80
CA ASP A 470 10.70 8.24 22.94
C ASP A 470 12.19 8.61 23.04
N TYR A 471 12.67 9.61 22.29
CA TYR A 471 14.07 10.10 22.34
C TYR A 471 15.12 8.98 22.24
N PRO A 472 15.07 8.13 21.20
CA PRO A 472 15.85 6.90 21.13
C PRO A 472 17.35 7.17 21.00
N VAL A 473 18.18 6.19 21.37
CA VAL A 473 19.60 6.25 21.02
C VAL A 473 19.76 5.99 19.53
N VAL A 474 20.40 6.92 18.82
CA VAL A 474 20.56 6.91 17.36
C VAL A 474 22.03 6.89 16.95
N SER A 475 22.28 6.41 15.73
CA SER A 475 23.62 6.33 15.16
C SER A 475 23.62 6.54 13.64
N GLY A 476 24.80 6.82 13.09
CA GLY A 476 25.02 7.00 11.66
C GLY A 476 24.39 8.29 11.08
N LYS A 477 24.76 8.64 9.85
CA LYS A 477 24.47 9.96 9.27
C LYS A 477 22.99 10.36 9.28
N ALA A 478 22.09 9.39 9.16
CA ALA A 478 20.65 9.58 9.13
C ALA A 478 19.99 9.60 10.51
N SER A 479 20.75 9.54 11.61
CA SER A 479 20.22 9.46 12.99
C SER A 479 19.24 8.30 13.16
N ILE A 480 19.66 7.09 12.74
CA ILE A 480 18.80 5.89 12.77
C ILE A 480 18.91 5.23 14.16
N PRO A 481 17.79 4.79 14.78
CA PRO A 481 17.81 4.02 16.01
C PRO A 481 18.62 2.72 15.90
N VAL A 482 19.10 2.23 17.04
CA VAL A 482 19.87 0.97 17.13
C VAL A 482 18.99 -0.20 16.65
N LYS A 483 19.53 -1.07 15.80
CA LYS A 483 18.78 -2.22 15.26
C LYS A 483 18.37 -3.18 16.38
N GLY A 484 17.11 -3.59 16.38
CA GLY A 484 16.55 -4.47 17.42
C GLY A 484 16.07 -3.73 18.68
N SER A 485 16.24 -2.40 18.74
CA SER A 485 15.51 -1.58 19.71
C SER A 485 14.05 -1.42 19.27
N ASP A 486 13.19 -1.00 20.19
CA ASP A 486 11.78 -0.75 19.90
C ASP A 486 11.56 0.28 18.77
N GLY A 487 12.46 1.26 18.63
CA GLY A 487 12.41 2.26 17.54
C GLY A 487 12.93 1.75 16.19
N ARG A 488 13.48 0.53 16.12
CA ARG A 488 13.92 -0.13 14.88
C ARG A 488 13.78 -1.65 14.99
N PHE A 489 12.54 -2.10 14.75
CA PHE A 489 12.20 -3.53 14.68
C PHE A 489 13.11 -4.29 13.70
N ALA A 490 13.58 -5.46 14.14
CA ALA A 490 14.40 -6.36 13.35
C ALA A 490 13.54 -7.53 12.85
N SER A 491 13.06 -7.41 11.61
CA SER A 491 12.17 -8.40 11.00
C SER A 491 12.88 -9.73 10.68
N GLU A 492 12.21 -10.84 10.95
CA GLU A 492 12.62 -12.21 10.57
C GLU A 492 12.69 -12.37 9.03
N PHE A 493 11.92 -11.57 8.28
CA PHE A 493 11.96 -11.53 6.81
C PHE A 493 13.25 -10.93 6.25
N PHE A 494 14.02 -10.20 7.07
CA PHE A 494 15.30 -9.61 6.66
C PHE A 494 16.43 -10.64 6.74
N THR A 495 16.46 -11.56 5.79
CA THR A 495 17.50 -12.59 5.67
C THR A 495 18.05 -12.72 4.25
N ARG A 496 19.24 -13.32 4.10
CA ARG A 496 19.80 -13.66 2.79
C ARG A 496 19.30 -15.01 2.27
N THR A 497 18.70 -15.80 3.15
CA THR A 497 18.37 -17.20 2.89
C THR A 497 16.90 -17.30 2.48
N SER A 498 16.66 -17.57 1.19
CA SER A 498 15.32 -17.73 0.62
C SER A 498 14.46 -18.73 1.42
N THR A 499 15.04 -19.88 1.79
CA THR A 499 14.38 -20.90 2.62
C THR A 499 13.87 -20.36 3.96
N SER A 500 14.61 -19.46 4.61
CA SER A 500 14.18 -18.85 5.89
C SER A 500 13.02 -17.88 5.69
N VAL A 501 12.96 -17.18 4.54
CA VAL A 501 11.80 -16.36 4.18
C VAL A 501 10.59 -17.26 3.93
N GLU A 502 10.77 -18.35 3.18
CA GLU A 502 9.71 -19.34 2.92
C GLU A 502 9.15 -19.95 4.20
N ASP A 503 10.03 -20.36 5.12
CA ASP A 503 9.66 -20.91 6.43
C ASP A 503 8.88 -19.89 7.26
N THR A 504 9.28 -18.62 7.24
CA THR A 504 8.60 -17.56 7.96
C THR A 504 7.21 -17.32 7.38
N ILE A 505 7.09 -17.17 6.04
CA ILE A 505 5.79 -17.00 5.38
C ILE A 505 4.88 -18.20 5.66
N ALA A 506 5.39 -19.42 5.52
CA ALA A 506 4.63 -20.64 5.80
C ALA A 506 4.14 -20.66 7.25
N LYS A 507 4.99 -20.28 8.22
CA LYS A 507 4.61 -20.19 9.62
C LYS A 507 3.47 -19.19 9.87
N VAL A 508 3.53 -17.99 9.28
CA VAL A 508 2.45 -17.00 9.38
C VAL A 508 1.13 -17.59 8.85
N ILE A 509 1.16 -18.14 7.64
CA ILE A 509 -0.04 -18.69 6.99
C ILE A 509 -0.58 -19.88 7.79
N SER A 510 0.27 -20.79 8.26
CA SER A 510 -0.13 -21.90 9.13
C SER A 510 -0.86 -21.43 10.37
N SER A 511 -0.37 -20.39 11.06
CA SER A 511 -1.05 -19.83 12.23
C SER A 511 -2.42 -19.24 11.90
N CYS A 512 -2.61 -18.66 10.70
CA CYS A 512 -3.94 -18.23 10.24
C CYS A 512 -4.88 -19.44 10.04
N LEU A 513 -4.42 -20.46 9.32
CA LEU A 513 -5.21 -21.64 8.96
C LEU A 513 -5.58 -22.49 10.19
N GLU A 514 -4.70 -22.59 11.19
CA GLU A 514 -4.96 -23.27 12.46
C GLU A 514 -6.12 -22.64 13.23
N ASN A 515 -6.32 -21.32 13.10
CA ASN A 515 -7.47 -20.60 13.65
C ASN A 515 -8.74 -20.73 12.78
N GLN A 516 -8.75 -21.60 11.77
CA GLN A 516 -9.83 -21.75 10.79
C GLN A 516 -10.09 -20.48 9.97
N TRP A 517 -9.08 -19.62 9.80
CA TRP A 517 -9.19 -18.42 8.99
C TRP A 517 -8.65 -18.66 7.58
N SER A 518 -9.26 -18.02 6.58
CA SER A 518 -8.70 -18.01 5.22
C SER A 518 -7.54 -17.01 5.15
N CYS A 519 -6.58 -17.24 4.26
CA CYS A 519 -5.45 -16.33 4.04
C CYS A 519 -5.36 -15.96 2.56
N LEU A 520 -5.49 -14.67 2.25
CA LEU A 520 -5.13 -14.11 0.95
C LEU A 520 -3.69 -13.60 1.02
N TRP A 521 -2.77 -14.36 0.43
CA TRP A 521 -1.36 -14.01 0.36
C TRP A 521 -1.04 -13.31 -0.98
N SER A 522 -0.58 -12.07 -0.90
CA SER A 522 -0.09 -11.27 -2.03
C SER A 522 1.43 -11.38 -2.14
N TYR A 523 1.97 -11.72 -3.31
CA TYR A 523 3.42 -11.86 -3.49
C TYR A 523 3.91 -11.64 -4.92
N SER A 524 5.08 -11.00 -5.03
CA SER A 524 5.72 -10.68 -6.31
C SER A 524 6.46 -11.88 -6.90
N SER A 525 6.43 -12.01 -8.22
CA SER A 525 7.30 -12.95 -8.94
C SER A 525 8.80 -12.67 -8.79
N THR A 526 9.14 -11.47 -8.34
CA THR A 526 10.52 -11.05 -8.03
C THR A 526 10.88 -11.17 -6.55
N GLY A 527 9.96 -11.69 -5.73
CA GLY A 527 10.14 -11.88 -4.29
C GLY A 527 11.19 -12.94 -3.96
N GLY A 528 11.73 -12.87 -2.74
CA GLY A 528 12.77 -13.78 -2.27
C GLY A 528 12.33 -15.22 -1.99
N ALA A 529 11.02 -15.51 -1.90
CA ALA A 529 10.48 -16.83 -1.59
C ALA A 529 9.90 -17.52 -2.83
N ASN A 530 10.08 -18.84 -2.94
CA ASN A 530 9.39 -19.64 -3.96
C ASN A 530 7.96 -19.97 -3.51
N ILE A 531 6.96 -19.48 -4.25
CA ILE A 531 5.53 -19.64 -3.92
C ILE A 531 5.14 -21.12 -3.77
N SER A 532 5.55 -21.97 -4.71
CA SER A 532 5.22 -23.39 -4.68
C SER A 532 5.83 -24.08 -3.44
N SER A 533 7.07 -23.72 -3.08
CA SER A 533 7.75 -24.24 -1.90
C SER A 533 7.05 -23.84 -0.60
N VAL A 534 6.55 -22.60 -0.50
CA VAL A 534 5.75 -22.17 0.66
C VAL A 534 4.46 -22.99 0.76
N ILE A 535 3.71 -23.15 -0.35
CA ILE A 535 2.46 -23.92 -0.36
C ILE A 535 2.72 -25.39 -0.01
N GLU A 536 3.81 -25.99 -0.48
CA GLU A 536 4.22 -27.35 -0.12
C GLU A 536 4.46 -27.50 1.39
N ARG A 537 5.08 -26.50 2.05
CA ARG A 537 5.31 -26.49 3.51
C ARG A 537 4.01 -26.44 4.33
N LEU A 538 2.93 -25.87 3.80
CA LEU A 538 1.63 -25.83 4.48
C LEU A 538 0.98 -27.20 4.60
N GLY A 539 1.32 -28.13 3.70
CA GLY A 539 0.86 -29.52 3.73
C GLY A 539 -0.66 -29.63 3.84
N ALA A 540 -1.14 -30.41 4.82
CA ALA A 540 -2.57 -30.68 5.01
C ALA A 540 -3.38 -29.50 5.58
N LEU A 541 -2.71 -28.45 6.09
CA LEU A 541 -3.40 -27.26 6.60
C LEU A 541 -4.06 -26.47 5.46
N ALA A 542 -3.44 -26.43 4.28
CA ALA A 542 -3.97 -25.73 3.12
C ALA A 542 -4.84 -26.69 2.28
N LYS A 543 -6.08 -26.92 2.70
CA LYS A 543 -6.99 -27.83 1.98
C LYS A 543 -7.32 -27.32 0.58
N HIS A 544 -7.49 -26.01 0.45
CA HIS A 544 -7.88 -25.36 -0.79
C HIS A 544 -6.90 -24.24 -1.14
N VAL A 545 -6.48 -24.19 -2.40
CA VAL A 545 -5.55 -23.18 -2.92
C VAL A 545 -6.02 -22.71 -4.29
N ASP A 546 -6.29 -21.43 -4.41
CA ASP A 546 -6.61 -20.76 -5.67
C ASP A 546 -5.57 -19.68 -5.96
N ILE A 547 -5.08 -19.61 -7.20
CA ILE A 547 -4.03 -18.69 -7.61
C ILE A 547 -4.59 -17.73 -8.65
N TYR A 548 -4.36 -16.44 -8.40
CA TYR A 548 -4.64 -15.36 -9.32
C TYR A 548 -3.36 -14.58 -9.63
N LYS A 549 -3.28 -14.02 -10.83
CA LYS A 549 -2.12 -13.28 -11.32
C LYS A 549 -2.55 -11.97 -11.95
N ALA A 550 -1.89 -10.88 -11.57
CA ALA A 550 -2.04 -9.56 -12.16
C ALA A 550 -0.67 -9.08 -12.65
N LYS A 551 -0.66 -8.32 -13.76
CA LYS A 551 0.57 -7.60 -14.14
C LYS A 551 0.65 -6.29 -13.40
N TYR A 552 1.84 -5.98 -12.90
CA TYR A 552 2.08 -4.75 -12.15
C TYR A 552 3.42 -4.11 -12.51
N SER A 553 3.41 -2.82 -12.83
CA SER A 553 4.62 -2.03 -13.04
C SER A 553 4.92 -1.21 -11.79
N TYR A 554 5.95 -1.59 -11.05
CA TYR A 554 6.45 -0.80 -9.93
C TYR A 554 6.99 0.55 -10.41
N LYS A 555 6.66 1.64 -9.71
CA LYS A 555 7.33 2.94 -9.92
C LYS A 555 8.79 2.79 -9.47
N PRO A 556 9.77 3.19 -10.30
CA PRO A 556 11.17 3.11 -9.91
C PRO A 556 11.48 3.97 -8.68
N GLN A 557 12.39 3.49 -7.83
CA GLN A 557 12.92 4.27 -6.70
C GLN A 557 13.62 5.53 -7.23
N GLY A 558 13.16 6.70 -6.76
CA GLY A 558 13.71 8.01 -7.14
C GLY A 558 13.00 8.62 -8.35
N LYS A 559 12.41 9.82 -8.13
CA LYS A 559 11.95 10.68 -9.22
C LYS A 559 13.16 11.10 -10.07
N ARG A 560 13.47 10.40 -11.16
CA ARG A 560 14.12 11.07 -12.30
C ARG A 560 13.05 11.96 -12.93
N LYS A 561 13.36 13.27 -13.03
CA LYS A 561 12.45 14.32 -13.49
C LYS A 561 11.64 13.86 -14.71
N ALA A 562 10.33 13.73 -14.55
CA ALA A 562 9.45 14.17 -15.62
C ALA A 562 9.54 15.70 -15.60
N SER A 563 9.90 16.32 -16.70
CA SER A 563 9.86 17.77 -16.86
C SER A 563 8.45 18.26 -16.52
N GLU A 564 8.37 19.24 -15.62
CA GLU A 564 7.14 19.99 -15.33
C GLU A 564 6.67 20.69 -16.60
N GLN A 565 5.77 20.04 -17.33
CA GLN A 565 4.75 20.70 -18.12
C GLN A 565 3.51 19.80 -18.09
N GLN A 566 2.37 20.42 -17.81
CA GLN A 566 1.01 19.87 -17.78
C GLN A 566 0.55 19.21 -16.46
N LEU A 567 0.26 20.07 -15.48
CA LEU A 567 -0.87 19.89 -14.56
C LEU A 567 -1.57 21.24 -14.43
N SER A 568 -2.18 21.70 -15.52
CA SER A 568 -3.20 22.75 -15.49
C SER A 568 -4.56 22.08 -15.72
N THR A 569 -5.34 22.03 -14.65
CA THR A 569 -6.80 22.20 -14.60
C THR A 569 -7.61 21.94 -15.88
N SER A 570 -8.56 21.01 -15.80
CA SER A 570 -9.87 21.18 -16.43
C SER A 570 -10.96 20.32 -15.76
N LEU A 571 -11.71 20.97 -14.88
CA LEU A 571 -13.15 20.73 -14.71
C LEU A 571 -13.84 21.12 -16.02
N VAL A 572 -14.57 20.22 -16.69
CA VAL A 572 -15.64 20.61 -17.63
C VAL A 572 -16.76 19.54 -17.64
N GLN A 573 -17.99 20.03 -17.43
CA GLN A 573 -19.28 19.39 -17.67
C GLN A 573 -19.60 19.29 -19.17
N GLY A 574 -20.45 18.32 -19.57
CA GLY A 574 -21.39 18.49 -20.69
C GLY A 574 -21.03 17.83 -22.02
N GLU A 575 -22.07 17.24 -22.63
CA GLU A 575 -22.11 16.43 -23.86
C GLU A 575 -21.91 17.22 -25.17
N LEU A 576 -21.37 16.55 -26.23
CA LEU A 576 -21.89 16.45 -27.62
C LEU A 576 -20.76 16.17 -28.67
N PRO A 577 -21.08 15.61 -29.87
CA PRO A 577 -20.23 14.71 -30.63
C PRO A 577 -19.49 15.34 -31.83
N GLY A 578 -18.42 14.67 -32.24
CA GLY A 578 -17.77 14.83 -33.54
C GLY A 578 -16.59 15.77 -33.53
N PHE A 579 -15.36 15.25 -33.45
CA PHE A 579 -14.14 15.75 -34.10
C PHE A 579 -13.01 14.73 -33.87
N ASP A 580 -12.22 14.49 -34.92
CA ASP A 580 -11.18 13.44 -35.03
C ASP A 580 -10.19 13.39 -33.84
N ILE A 581 -9.95 12.18 -33.35
CA ILE A 581 -8.99 11.86 -32.29
C ILE A 581 -7.57 11.86 -32.89
N PRO A 582 -6.60 12.66 -32.39
CA PRO A 582 -5.20 12.46 -32.73
C PRO A 582 -4.67 11.19 -32.06
N ALA A 583 -3.90 10.40 -32.82
CA ALA A 583 -3.27 9.15 -32.42
C ALA A 583 -2.51 9.22 -31.08
N PRO A 584 -2.40 8.09 -30.34
CA PRO A 584 -1.79 8.08 -29.01
C PRO A 584 -0.31 8.46 -29.05
N VAL A 585 0.03 9.46 -28.23
CA VAL A 585 1.40 9.90 -27.96
C VAL A 585 2.16 8.75 -27.27
N LYS A 586 3.26 8.30 -27.89
CA LYS A 586 4.21 7.34 -27.30
C LYS A 586 4.81 7.95 -26.02
N THR A 587 4.48 7.38 -24.87
CA THR A 587 5.12 7.68 -23.60
C THR A 587 6.53 7.08 -23.58
N SER A 588 7.55 7.93 -23.70
CA SER A 588 8.95 7.56 -23.47
C SER A 588 9.34 7.91 -22.03
N GLY A 589 9.00 7.02 -21.11
CA GLY A 589 9.55 6.99 -19.77
C GLY A 589 9.71 5.52 -19.39
N ASN A 590 10.95 5.04 -19.24
CA ASN A 590 11.22 3.63 -18.92
C ASN A 590 10.66 3.29 -17.54
N ALA A 591 9.39 2.85 -17.51
CA ALA A 591 8.87 2.03 -16.43
C ALA A 591 9.71 0.75 -16.34
N LEU A 592 9.94 0.26 -15.12
CA LEU A 592 10.44 -1.11 -14.95
C LEU A 592 9.50 -2.06 -15.71
N ALA A 593 10.06 -3.12 -16.31
CA ALA A 593 9.26 -4.14 -16.96
C ALA A 593 8.16 -4.60 -15.99
N PRO A 594 6.90 -4.74 -16.45
CA PRO A 594 5.83 -5.25 -15.59
C PRO A 594 6.24 -6.61 -15.03
N VAL A 595 6.06 -6.78 -13.73
CA VAL A 595 6.25 -8.05 -13.02
C VAL A 595 4.90 -8.67 -12.72
N ASP A 596 4.90 -9.97 -12.49
CA ASP A 596 3.70 -10.69 -12.10
C ASP A 596 3.51 -10.53 -10.59
N GLU A 597 2.30 -10.16 -10.19
CA GLU A 597 1.85 -10.15 -8.80
C GLU A 597 0.80 -11.22 -8.60
N TYR A 598 1.06 -12.08 -7.62
CA TYR A 598 0.23 -13.23 -7.30
C TYR A 598 -0.66 -12.93 -6.12
N MET A 599 -1.93 -13.31 -6.23
CA MET A 599 -2.92 -13.29 -5.16
C MET A 599 -3.34 -14.73 -4.93
N ILE A 600 -2.92 -15.31 -3.81
CA ILE A 600 -3.05 -16.73 -3.51
C ILE A 600 -4.05 -16.86 -2.37
N MET A 601 -5.24 -17.36 -2.66
CA MET A 601 -6.27 -17.62 -1.66
C MET A 601 -6.09 -19.03 -1.10
N ILE A 602 -5.81 -19.13 0.20
CA ILE A 602 -5.52 -20.38 0.92
C ILE A 602 -6.57 -20.55 2.01
N ARG A 603 -7.23 -21.71 2.05
CA ARG A 603 -8.34 -21.98 2.98
C ARG A 603 -8.14 -23.31 3.73
N PRO A 604 -8.50 -23.36 5.03
CA PRO A 604 -8.22 -24.50 5.92
C PRO A 604 -9.15 -25.69 5.74
#